data_AF-A0A940G3C9-F1
#
_entry.id   AF-A0A940G3C9-F1
#
_cell.length_a   1.000
_cell.length_b   1.000
_cell.length_c   1.000
_cell.angle_alpha   90.00
_cell.angle_beta   90.00
_cell.angle_gamma   90.00
#
_symmetry.space_group_name_H-M   'P 1'
#
loop_
_entity.id
_entity.type
_entity.pdbx_description
1 polymer ?
#
loop_
_entity_poly.entity_id
_entity_poly.type
_entity_poly.pdbx_seq_one_letter_code
_entity_poly.pdbx_strand_id
1 'polypeptide(L)' 'PTQPTTPPTTAPTTPPAAPGEVDEAALRAALADYQAALADRQAAYARGDLAAAGAADQRMVEAIDRALAASGS' A
#
# COMPACT_ATOMS: atom_id res chain seq x y z
N PRO A 1 -34.53 19.13 13.79
CA PRO A 1 -33.76 18.75 12.60
C PRO A 1 -32.84 17.55 12.86
N THR A 2 -33.12 16.41 12.25
CA THR A 2 -32.30 15.19 12.31
C THR A 2 -31.32 15.18 11.15
N GLN A 3 -30.00 15.12 11.42
CA GLN A 3 -28.99 14.98 10.37
C GLN A 3 -29.13 13.61 9.67
N PRO A 4 -28.97 13.53 8.35
CA PRO A 4 -28.86 12.25 7.66
C PRO A 4 -27.48 11.63 7.93
N THR A 5 -27.46 10.44 8.51
CA THR A 5 -26.25 9.61 8.64
C THR A 5 -26.04 8.85 7.34
N THR A 6 -24.94 9.11 6.63
CA THR A 6 -24.53 8.37 5.43
C THR A 6 -24.11 6.95 5.84
N PRO A 7 -24.58 5.88 5.16
CA PRO A 7 -24.11 4.52 5.45
C PRO A 7 -22.63 4.35 5.07
N PRO A 8 -21.87 3.50 5.78
CA PRO A 8 -20.51 3.18 5.38
C PRO A 8 -20.52 2.47 4.03
N THR A 9 -19.78 3.02 3.06
CA THR A 9 -19.47 2.32 1.81
C THR A 9 -18.56 1.15 2.14
N THR A 10 -19.08 -0.07 2.12
CA THR A 10 -18.26 -1.27 2.11
C THR A 10 -17.47 -1.29 0.81
N ALA A 11 -16.15 -1.08 0.90
CA ALA A 11 -15.24 -1.31 -0.21
C ALA A 11 -15.40 -2.76 -0.71
N PRO A 12 -15.29 -3.01 -2.02
CA PRO A 12 -15.29 -4.37 -2.53
C PRO A 12 -14.11 -5.14 -1.92
N THR A 13 -14.41 -6.14 -1.09
CA THR A 13 -13.43 -7.14 -0.67
C THR A 13 -13.22 -8.09 -1.83
N THR A 14 -12.12 -7.92 -2.55
CA THR A 14 -11.63 -8.95 -3.48
C THR A 14 -11.44 -10.25 -2.69
N PRO A 15 -11.99 -11.38 -3.15
CA PRO A 15 -11.72 -12.67 -2.52
C PRO A 15 -10.20 -12.92 -2.51
N PRO A 16 -9.63 -13.47 -1.43
CA PRO A 16 -8.23 -13.87 -1.44
C PRO A 16 -8.02 -14.85 -2.60
N ALA A 17 -6.95 -14.64 -3.37
CA ALA A 17 -6.53 -15.56 -4.43
C ALA A 17 -6.38 -16.98 -3.87
N ALA A 18 -6.70 -17.98 -4.69
CA ALA A 18 -6.48 -19.37 -4.30
C ALA A 18 -4.98 -19.57 -4.00
N PRO A 19 -4.61 -20.39 -2.99
CA PRO A 19 -3.21 -20.67 -2.72
C PRO A 19 -2.52 -21.20 -3.98
N GLY A 20 -1.50 -20.47 -4.45
CA GLY A 20 -0.76 -20.74 -5.69
C GLY A 20 -1.13 -19.87 -6.90
N GLU A 21 -2.18 -19.03 -6.82
CA GLU A 21 -2.48 -18.04 -7.86
C GLU A 21 -1.89 -16.67 -7.54
N VAL A 22 -1.30 -16.04 -8.55
CA VAL A 22 -0.81 -14.66 -8.47
C VAL A 22 -2.01 -13.71 -8.43
N ASP A 23 -2.10 -12.89 -7.39
CA ASP A 23 -3.03 -11.77 -7.34
C ASP A 23 -2.41 -10.55 -8.05
N GLU A 24 -2.57 -10.48 -9.37
CA GLU A 24 -2.01 -9.39 -10.19
C GLU A 24 -2.47 -8.00 -9.75
N ALA A 25 -3.70 -7.88 -9.25
CA ALA A 25 -4.24 -6.60 -8.79
C ALA A 25 -3.55 -6.15 -7.50
N ALA A 26 -3.41 -7.05 -6.53
CA ALA A 26 -2.69 -6.79 -5.29
C ALA A 26 -1.20 -6.54 -5.54
N LEU A 27 -0.58 -7.31 -6.44
CA LEU A 27 0.82 -7.13 -6.83
C LEU A 27 1.05 -5.73 -7.45
N ARG A 28 0.19 -5.31 -8.38
CA ARG A 28 0.29 -3.99 -9.01
C ARG A 28 0.10 -2.86 -7.99
N ALA A 29 -0.84 -3.02 -7.05
CA ALA A 29 -1.07 -2.04 -5.99
C ALA A 29 0.16 -1.91 -5.07
N ALA A 30 0.73 -3.04 -4.63
CA ALA A 30 1.94 -3.07 -3.82
C ALA A 30 3.13 -2.40 -4.52
N LEU A 31 3.32 -2.64 -5.82
CA LEU A 31 4.38 -1.98 -6.60
C LEU A 31 4.16 -0.48 -6.75
N ALA A 32 2.91 -0.01 -6.86
CA ALA A 32 2.59 1.41 -6.90
C ALA A 32 2.86 2.09 -5.55
N ASP A 33 2.49 1.44 -4.44
CA ASP A 33 2.77 1.93 -3.09
C ASP A 33 4.28 2.05 -2.83
N TYR A 34 5.07 1.07 -3.28
CA TYR A 34 6.53 1.13 -3.19
C TYR A 34 7.10 2.33 -3.93
N GLN A 35 6.62 2.61 -5.16
CA GLN A 35 7.08 3.76 -5.95
C GLN A 35 6.73 5.09 -5.26
N ALA A 36 5.53 5.21 -4.69
CA ALA A 36 5.13 6.38 -3.93
C ALA A 36 6.02 6.59 -2.70
N ALA A 37 6.27 5.53 -1.92
CA ALA A 37 7.15 5.59 -0.76
C ALA A 37 8.59 5.96 -1.15
N LEU A 38 9.10 5.44 -2.27
CA LEU A 38 10.42 5.81 -2.78
C LEU A 38 10.49 7.30 -3.19
N ALA A 39 9.43 7.85 -3.77
CA ALA A 39 9.35 9.28 -4.09
C ALA A 39 9.30 10.14 -2.81
N ASP A 40 8.50 9.74 -1.82
CA ASP A 40 8.41 10.40 -0.52
C ASP A 40 9.78 10.42 0.18
N ARG A 41 10.51 9.30 0.15
CA ARG A 41 11.85 9.18 0.71
C ARG A 41 12.84 10.16 0.06
N GLN A 42 12.82 10.26 -1.27
CA GLN A 42 13.68 11.20 -2.00
C GLN A 42 13.34 12.65 -1.65
N ALA A 43 12.06 12.99 -1.57
CA ALA A 43 11.62 14.32 -1.16
C ALA A 43 11.99 14.62 0.30
N ALA A 44 11.94 13.62 1.19
CA ALA A 44 12.36 13.74 2.58
C ALA A 44 13.87 14.05 2.67
N TYR A 45 14.71 13.34 1.92
CA TYR A 45 16.15 13.65 1.85
C TYR A 45 16.44 15.03 1.29
N ALA A 46 15.71 15.47 0.26
CA ALA A 46 15.85 16.81 -0.30
C ALA A 46 15.54 17.92 0.73
N ARG A 47 14.69 17.61 1.72
CA ARG A 47 14.33 18.51 2.83
C ARG A 47 15.18 18.29 4.09
N GLY A 48 16.09 17.32 4.10
CA GLY A 48 16.85 16.92 5.29
C GLY A 48 16.01 16.25 6.38
N ASP A 49 14.81 15.76 6.06
CA ASP A 49 13.89 15.13 7.01
C ASP A 49 14.15 13.62 7.09
N LEU A 50 15.05 13.22 8.00
CA LEU A 50 15.43 11.82 8.16
C LEU A 50 14.31 10.97 8.80
N ALA A 51 13.43 11.58 9.60
CA ALA A 51 12.32 10.86 10.20
C ALA A 51 11.28 10.48 9.14
N ALA A 52 10.95 11.41 8.24
CA ALA A 52 10.09 11.11 7.09
C ALA A 52 10.73 10.10 6.14
N ALA A 53 12.06 10.16 5.93
CA ALA A 53 12.76 9.15 5.14
C ALA A 53 12.64 7.75 5.76
N GLY A 54 12.84 7.62 7.08
CA GLY A 54 12.68 6.34 7.78
C GLY A 54 11.23 5.82 7.78
N ALA A 55 10.23 6.70 7.84
CA ALA A 55 8.83 6.31 7.71
C ALA A 55 8.50 5.82 6.28
N ALA A 56 9.08 6.46 5.27
CA ALA A 56 8.96 6.01 3.88
C ALA A 56 9.66 4.65 3.67
N ASP A 57 10.82 4.42 4.30
CA ASP A 57 11.51 3.13 4.29
C ASP A 57 10.63 1.99 4.85
N GLN A 58 9.90 2.23 5.94
CA GLN A 58 8.95 1.23 6.48
C GLN A 58 7.84 0.90 5.48
N ARG A 59 7.25 1.91 4.83
CA ARG A 59 6.22 1.70 3.80
C ARG A 59 6.76 0.91 2.60
N MET A 60 8.03 1.10 2.23
CA MET A 60 8.68 0.31 1.18
C MET A 60 8.78 -1.17 1.58
N VAL A 61 9.16 -1.48 2.82
CA VAL A 61 9.21 -2.86 3.34
C VAL A 61 7.82 -3.50 3.33
N GLU A 62 6.81 -2.80 3.84
CA GLU A 62 5.43 -3.29 3.84
C GLU A 62 4.89 -3.54 2.42
N ALA A 63 5.23 -2.68 1.46
CA ALA A 63 4.84 -2.85 0.07
C ALA A 63 5.50 -4.10 -0.55
N ILE A 64 6.77 -4.38 -0.24
CA ILE A 64 7.45 -5.60 -0.69
C ILE A 64 6.78 -6.84 -0.08
N ASP A 65 6.46 -6.82 1.21
CA ASP A 65 5.78 -7.94 1.87
C ASP A 65 4.42 -8.25 1.22
N ARG A 66 3.63 -7.20 0.92
CA ARG A 66 2.37 -7.33 0.16
C ARG A 66 2.60 -7.88 -1.25
N ALA A 67 3.63 -7.42 -1.95
CA ALA A 67 3.96 -7.92 -3.28
C ALA A 67 4.35 -9.40 -3.25
N LEU A 68 5.12 -9.84 -2.25
CA LEU A 68 5.50 -11.24 -2.07
C LEU A 68 4.27 -12.11 -1.80
N ALA A 69 3.39 -11.68 -0.89
CA ALA A 69 2.13 -12.36 -0.62
C ALA A 69 1.23 -12.46 -1.88
N ALA A 70 1.20 -11.39 -2.69
CA ALA A 70 0.44 -11.36 -3.94
C ALA A 70 1.07 -12.18 -5.07
N SER A 71 2.39 -12.43 -5.03
CA SER A 71 3.11 -13.15 -6.09
C SER A 71 2.90 -14.66 -6.10
N GLY A 72 2.05 -15.20 -5.22
CA GLY A 72 1.82 -16.63 -5.07
C GLY A 72 3.04 -17.32 -4.47
N SER A 73 2.99 -17.59 -3.17
CA SER A 73 4.01 -18.39 -2.45
C SER A 73 3.70 -19.88 -2.52
#